data_AF-S9QKX2-F1
#
_entry.id   AF-S9QKX2-F1
#
_cell.length_a   1.000
_cell.length_b   1.000
_cell.length_c   1.000
_cell.angle_alpha   90.00
_cell.angle_beta   90.00
_cell.angle_gamma   90.00
#
_symmetry.space_group_name_H-M   'P 1'
#
loop_
_entity.id
_entity.type
_entity.pdbx_description
1 polymer ?
#
loop_
_entity_poly.entity_id
_entity_poly.type
_entity_poly.pdbx_seq_one_letter_code
_entity_poly.pdbx_strand_id
1 'polypeptide(L)'
;MSRGLRLFAPVALLAAVAAVLALRAGREAAELSETDVIEAMVARYLDEGGDDAQRSDCTGRPGTAPAWVVVTCAGEAETLRYAVDRAGRLLSRDVTRRPEA
;
A
#
# COMPACT_ATOMS: atom_id res chain seq x y z
N MET A 1 -35.81 -28.54 8.36
CA MET A 1 -35.07 -27.46 7.67
C MET A 1 -33.96 -27.92 6.71
N SER A 2 -33.60 -29.20 6.62
CA SER A 2 -32.45 -29.69 5.83
C SER A 2 -32.73 -30.07 4.36
N ARG A 3 -34.01 -30.23 3.96
CA ARG A 3 -34.36 -30.56 2.56
C ARG A 3 -34.30 -29.36 1.61
N GLY A 4 -34.78 -28.19 2.05
CA GLY A 4 -34.71 -26.95 1.25
C GLY A 4 -33.27 -26.51 1.01
N LEU A 5 -32.41 -26.61 2.03
CA LEU A 5 -31.00 -26.23 1.91
C LEU A 5 -30.23 -27.10 0.90
N ARG A 6 -30.60 -28.38 0.73
CA ARG A 6 -29.99 -29.27 -0.27
C ARG A 6 -30.35 -28.92 -1.71
N LEU A 7 -31.55 -28.36 -1.94
CA LEU A 7 -31.99 -27.92 -3.27
C LEU A 7 -31.25 -26.65 -3.72
N PHE A 8 -30.98 -25.74 -2.78
CA PHE A 8 -30.24 -24.50 -3.07
C PHE A 8 -28.72 -24.65 -2.91
N ALA A 9 -28.24 -25.76 -2.35
CA ALA A 9 -26.81 -26.04 -2.18
C ALA A 9 -25.96 -25.83 -3.45
N PRO A 10 -26.33 -26.32 -4.65
CA PRO A 10 -25.52 -26.08 -5.85
C PRO A 10 -25.51 -24.61 -6.26
N VAL A 11 -26.63 -23.90 -6.12
CA VAL A 11 -26.73 -22.46 -6.43
C VAL A 11 -25.89 -21.64 -5.44
N ALA A 12 -25.98 -21.96 -4.15
CA ALA A 12 -25.19 -21.32 -3.12
C ALA A 12 -23.69 -21.57 -3.30
N LEU A 13 -23.31 -22.80 -3.70
CA LEU A 13 -21.92 -23.13 -4.02
C LEU A 13 -21.41 -22.33 -5.22
N LEU A 14 -22.19 -22.26 -6.31
CA LEU A 14 -21.82 -21.47 -7.49
C LEU A 14 -21.71 -19.97 -7.15
N ALA A 15 -22.63 -19.42 -6.37
CA ALA A 15 -22.57 -18.04 -5.91
C ALA A 15 -21.33 -17.79 -5.04
N ALA A 16 -20.99 -18.71 -4.14
CA ALA A 16 -19.79 -18.61 -3.31
C ALA A 16 -18.51 -18.67 -4.14
N VAL A 17 -18.44 -19.57 -5.14
CA VAL A 17 -17.30 -19.64 -6.07
C VAL A 17 -17.18 -18.35 -6.88
N ALA A 18 -18.29 -17.85 -7.43
CA ALA A 18 -18.31 -16.59 -8.16
C ALA A 18 -17.86 -15.40 -7.28
N ALA A 19 -18.31 -15.33 -6.02
CA ALA A 19 -17.88 -14.31 -5.08
C ALA A 19 -16.38 -14.41 -4.77
N VAL A 20 -15.84 -15.61 -4.57
CA VAL A 20 -14.40 -15.82 -4.35
C VAL A 20 -13.59 -15.39 -5.58
N LEU A 21 -14.03 -15.75 -6.79
CA LEU A 21 -13.36 -15.35 -8.03
C LEU A 21 -13.41 -13.84 -8.25
N ALA A 22 -14.57 -13.21 -8.04
CA ALA A 22 -14.71 -11.75 -8.12
C ALA A 22 -13.82 -11.04 -7.09
N LEU A 23 -13.71 -11.57 -5.86
CA LEU A 23 -12.81 -11.03 -4.83
C LEU A 23 -11.33 -11.28 -5.12
N ARG A 24 -10.98 -12.31 -5.89
CA ARG A 24 -9.59 -12.55 -6.34
C ARG A 24 -9.26 -11.58 -7.47
N ALA A 25 -10.09 -11.53 -8.51
CA ALA A 25 -9.93 -10.65 -9.67
C ALA A 25 -9.97 -9.17 -9.26
N GLY A 26 -10.83 -8.79 -8.32
CA GLY A 26 -10.89 -7.43 -7.79
C GLY A 26 -9.64 -7.02 -7.02
N ARG A 27 -8.94 -7.96 -6.36
CA ARG A 27 -7.65 -7.68 -5.72
C ARG A 27 -6.51 -7.49 -6.73
N GLU A 28 -6.58 -8.18 -7.86
CA GLU A 28 -5.62 -8.01 -8.96
C GLU A 28 -5.90 -6.73 -9.76
N ALA A 29 -7.17 -6.36 -9.93
CA ALA A 29 -7.55 -5.13 -10.62
C ALA A 29 -7.44 -3.86 -9.76
N ALA A 30 -7.42 -4.01 -8.43
CA ALA A 30 -7.13 -2.93 -7.48
C ALA A 30 -5.62 -2.70 -7.32
N GLU A 31 -4.82 -2.96 -8.36
CA GLU A 31 -3.45 -2.49 -8.45
C GLU A 31 -3.46 -0.96 -8.32
N LEU A 32 -2.99 -0.46 -7.18
CA LEU A 32 -2.77 0.97 -6.97
C LEU A 32 -1.77 1.46 -8.02
N SER A 33 -1.97 2.67 -8.55
CA SER A 33 -0.95 3.24 -9.40
C SER A 33 0.29 3.59 -8.57
N GLU A 34 1.46 3.56 -9.20
CA GLU A 34 2.71 3.95 -8.55
C GLU A 34 2.61 5.37 -7.98
N THR A 35 1.93 6.26 -8.71
CA THR A 35 1.66 7.63 -8.28
C THR A 35 0.81 7.67 -7.01
N ASP A 36 -0.28 6.90 -6.92
CA ASP A 36 -1.13 6.89 -5.73
C ASP A 36 -0.36 6.47 -4.47
N VAL A 37 0.52 5.46 -4.61
CA VAL A 37 1.38 5.01 -3.51
C VAL A 37 2.36 6.10 -3.09
N ILE A 38 3.00 6.77 -4.04
CA ILE A 38 3.92 7.87 -3.74
C ILE A 38 3.18 8.99 -3.02
N GLU A 39 2.02 9.42 -3.52
CA GLU A 39 1.23 10.48 -2.90
C GLU A 39 0.77 10.13 -1.48
N ALA A 40 0.37 8.88 -1.25
CA ALA A 40 0.00 8.41 0.08
C ALA A 40 1.17 8.48 1.08
N MET A 41 2.38 8.09 0.66
CA MET A 41 3.57 8.17 1.52
C MET A 41 4.04 9.62 1.74
N VAL A 42 3.90 10.46 0.72
CA VAL A 42 4.18 11.90 0.82
C VAL A 42 3.23 12.56 1.82
N ALA A 43 1.92 12.28 1.74
CA ALA A 43 0.94 12.79 2.68
C ALA A 43 1.26 12.33 4.11
N ARG A 44 1.69 11.07 4.29
CA ARG A 44 2.15 10.55 5.58
C ARG A 44 3.38 11.31 6.10
N TYR A 45 4.36 11.60 5.26
CA TYR A 45 5.53 12.37 5.66
C TYR A 45 5.17 13.79 6.11
N LEU A 46 4.26 14.46 5.40
CA LEU A 46 3.79 15.80 5.77
C LEU A 46 3.02 15.80 7.11
N ASP A 47 2.21 14.77 7.35
CA ASP A 47 1.50 14.59 8.63
C ASP A 47 2.46 14.28 9.80
N GLU A 48 3.51 13.50 9.55
CA GLU A 48 4.51 13.14 10.57
C GLU A 48 5.52 14.27 10.86
N GLY A 49 5.95 15.02 9.84
CA GLY A 49 7.07 15.95 9.93
C GLY A 49 6.72 17.40 10.28
N GLY A 50 5.43 17.76 10.38
CA GLY A 50 5.00 19.09 10.80
C GLY A 50 5.35 20.21 9.80
N ASP A 51 5.51 21.43 10.30
CA ASP A 51 5.66 22.65 9.47
C ASP A 51 6.94 22.67 8.60
N ASP A 52 7.97 21.91 8.99
CA ASP A 52 9.25 21.85 8.27
C ASP A 52 9.23 20.81 7.13
N ALA A 53 8.22 19.92 7.10
CA ALA A 53 8.11 18.89 6.09
C ALA A 53 7.56 19.46 4.78
N GLN A 54 8.30 19.28 3.70
CA GLN A 54 7.90 19.77 2.37
C GLN A 54 7.70 18.61 1.40
N ARG A 55 6.75 18.80 0.47
CA ARG A 55 6.49 17.81 -0.58
C ARG A 55 7.73 17.57 -1.45
N SER A 56 8.55 18.61 -1.64
CA SER A 56 9.81 18.58 -2.40
C SER A 56 10.90 17.71 -1.77
N ASP A 57 10.77 17.36 -0.48
CA ASP A 57 11.74 16.51 0.20
C ASP A 57 11.67 15.06 -0.30
N CYS A 58 10.52 14.68 -0.86
CA CYS A 58 10.17 13.32 -1.21
C CYS A 58 10.50 12.97 -2.67
N THR A 59 11.13 11.81 -2.85
CA THR A 59 11.39 11.21 -4.17
C THR A 59 10.96 9.74 -4.17
N GLY A 60 10.13 9.36 -5.14
CA GLY A 60 9.75 7.97 -5.39
C GLY A 60 10.73 7.31 -6.36
N ARG A 61 11.16 6.09 -6.06
CA ARG A 61 11.93 5.24 -6.97
C ARG A 61 11.39 3.81 -6.98
N PRO A 62 11.53 3.08 -8.09
CA PRO A 62 11.27 1.65 -8.11
C PRO A 62 12.07 0.91 -7.04
N GLY A 63 11.40 0.02 -6.32
CA GLY A 63 11.99 -0.86 -5.33
C GLY A 63 12.51 -2.17 -5.93
N THR A 64 13.23 -2.91 -5.11
CA THR A 64 13.58 -4.31 -5.39
C THR A 64 12.72 -5.19 -4.49
N ALA A 65 12.24 -6.32 -5.03
CA ALA A 65 11.40 -7.27 -4.32
C ALA A 65 11.99 -7.59 -2.91
N PRO A 66 11.17 -7.56 -1.84
CA PRO A 66 9.69 -7.52 -1.87
C PRO A 66 9.09 -6.12 -2.07
N ALA A 67 9.88 -5.05 -2.05
CA ALA A 67 9.40 -3.69 -2.26
C ALA A 67 9.12 -3.43 -3.75
N TRP A 68 7.98 -2.80 -4.03
CA TRP A 68 7.62 -2.34 -5.36
C TRP A 68 8.06 -0.88 -5.59
N VAL A 69 7.83 -0.02 -4.59
CA VAL A 69 8.20 1.39 -4.62
C VAL A 69 8.90 1.74 -3.32
N VAL A 70 9.91 2.59 -3.42
CA VAL A 70 10.59 3.19 -2.28
C VAL A 70 10.44 4.69 -2.36
N VAL A 71 9.81 5.29 -1.36
CA VAL A 71 9.69 6.74 -1.21
C VAL A 71 10.70 7.21 -0.18
N THR A 72 11.60 8.11 -0.57
CA THR A 72 12.61 8.69 0.32
C THR A 72 12.32 10.17 0.48
N CYS A 73 12.04 10.61 1.70
CA CYS A 73 11.83 12.01 2.06
C CYS A 73 13.02 12.50 2.90
N ALA A 74 13.74 13.51 2.42
CA ALA A 74 14.94 14.04 3.06
C ALA A 74 14.67 15.41 3.69
N GLY A 75 14.16 15.42 4.92
CA GLY A 75 13.94 16.64 5.69
C GLY A 75 15.23 17.24 6.25
N GLU A 76 15.15 18.31 7.04
CA GLU A 76 16.33 19.00 7.56
C GLU A 76 17.10 18.18 8.62
N ALA A 77 16.39 17.54 9.54
CA ALA A 77 16.97 16.79 10.64
C ALA A 77 17.15 15.28 10.33
N GLU A 78 16.33 14.73 9.46
CA GLU A 78 16.27 13.29 9.21
C GLU A 78 15.83 12.95 7.78
N THR A 79 16.26 11.77 7.34
CA THR A 79 15.82 11.15 6.09
C THR A 79 14.95 9.96 6.42
N LEU A 80 13.70 9.97 5.94
CA LEU A 80 12.74 8.88 6.07
C LEU A 80 12.66 8.10 4.77
N ARG A 81 12.66 6.77 4.87
CA ARG A 81 12.55 5.86 3.73
C ARG A 81 11.41 4.88 3.96
N TYR A 82 10.44 4.90 3.06
CA TYR A 82 9.26 4.04 3.07
C TYR A 82 9.36 3.03 1.94
N ALA A 83 9.47 1.74 2.28
CA ALA A 83 9.39 0.66 1.30
C ALA A 83 7.96 0.12 1.26
N VAL A 84 7.33 0.09 0.08
CA VAL A 84 5.92 -0.27 -0.09
C VAL A 84 5.77 -1.38 -1.12
N ASP A 85 4.85 -2.32 -0.90
CA ASP A 85 4.52 -3.36 -1.88
C ASP A 85 3.46 -2.92 -2.90
N ARG A 86 3.14 -3.80 -3.87
CA ARG A 86 2.13 -3.52 -4.92
C ARG A 86 0.71 -3.33 -4.41
N ALA A 87 0.41 -3.80 -3.20
CA ALA A 87 -0.89 -3.59 -2.57
C ALA A 87 -0.93 -2.27 -1.79
N GLY A 88 0.13 -1.44 -1.84
CA GLY A 88 0.23 -0.20 -1.06
C GLY A 88 0.56 -0.43 0.42
N ARG A 89 0.95 -1.65 0.82
CA ARG A 89 1.30 -1.94 2.21
C ARG A 89 2.75 -1.55 2.49
N LEU A 90 2.94 -0.80 3.57
CA LEU A 90 4.26 -0.43 4.08
C LEU A 90 4.99 -1.68 4.61
N LEU A 91 6.11 -2.01 3.98
CA LEU A 91 6.99 -3.13 4.34
C LEU A 91 8.03 -2.71 5.38
N SER A 92 8.65 -1.55 5.19
CA SER A 92 9.61 -0.97 6.14
C SER A 92 9.54 0.55 6.16
N ARG A 93 9.87 1.11 7.33
CA ARG A 93 10.10 2.54 7.54
C ARG A 93 11.45 2.69 8.23
N ASP A 94 12.41 3.26 7.50
CA ASP A 94 13.75 3.51 8.00
C ASP A 94 13.94 5.01 8.24
N VAL A 95 14.48 5.37 9.39
CA VAL A 95 14.77 6.75 9.76
C VAL A 95 16.27 6.90 9.96
N THR A 96 16.88 7.78 9.18
CA THR A 96 18.31 8.11 9.30
C THR A 96 18.43 9.55 9.74
N ARG A 97 18.85 9.78 10.99
CA ARG A 97 19.13 11.13 11.51
C ARG A 97 20.37 11.70 10.82
N ARG A 98 20.29 12.94 10.35
CA ARG A 98 21.44 13.66 9.79
C ARG A 98 22.35 14.10 10.95
N PRO A 99 23.67 13.86 10.88
CA PRO A 99 24.57 14.38 11.90
C PRO A 99 24.59 15.91 11.85
N GLU A 100 24.44 16.55 13.00
CA GLU A 100 24.55 18.00 13.18
C GLU A 100 26.00 18.42 12.85
N ALA A 101 26.17 19.30 11.87
CA ALA A 101 27.47 19.80 11.40
C ALA A 101 27.88 21.06 12.16
#